data_AF-A0A7M1R1Q0-F1
#
_entry.id   AF-A0A7M1R1Q0-F1
#
_cell.length_a   1.000
_cell.length_b   1.000
_cell.length_c   1.000
_cell.angle_alpha   90.00
_cell.angle_beta   90.00
_cell.angle_gamma   90.00
#
_symmetry.space_group_name_H-M   'P 1'
#
loop_
_entity.id
_entity.type
_entity.pdbx_description
1 polymer ?
#
loop_
_entity_poly.entity_id
_entity_poly.type
_entity_poly.pdbx_seq_one_letter_code
_entity_poly.pdbx_strand_id
1 'polypeptide(L)' 'MFLLDANVFIEAKNRYYGFDFAPGFWDWLDQATQRSLICSIEPIKKELVTGNDALRTWLRNTQAKLII' A
#
# COMPACT_ATOMS: atom_id res chain seq x y z
N MET A 1 -2.29 -0.35 15.76
CA MET A 1 -1.61 -1.25 14.82
C MET A 1 -2.68 -1.96 14.03
N PHE A 2 -2.80 -1.68 12.73
CA PHE A 2 -3.76 -2.31 11.84
C PHE A 2 -3.03 -3.17 10.80
N LEU A 3 -3.58 -4.33 10.48
CA LEU A 3 -3.05 -5.19 9.41
C LEU A 3 -3.89 -4.98 8.16
N LEU A 4 -3.25 -4.54 7.08
CA LEU A 4 -3.91 -4.29 5.80
C LEU A 4 -3.75 -5.48 4.86
N ASP A 5 -4.87 -5.89 4.28
CA ASP A 5 -4.96 -6.95 3.26
C ASP A 5 -4.77 -6.39 1.84
N ALA A 6 -4.40 -7.24 0.88
CA ALA A 6 -4.22 -6.86 -0.53
C ALA A 6 -5.44 -6.14 -1.09
N ASN A 7 -6.65 -6.62 -0.74
CA ASN A 7 -7.90 -6.07 -1.22
C ASN A 7 -8.09 -4.60 -0.82
N VAL A 8 -7.61 -4.18 0.35
CA VAL A 8 -7.73 -2.79 0.81
C VAL A 8 -6.98 -1.86 -0.15
N PHE A 9 -5.78 -2.25 -0.56
CA PHE A 9 -4.97 -1.47 -1.51
C PHE A 9 -5.60 -1.46 -2.91
N ILE A 10 -6.10 -2.62 -3.37
CA ILE A 10 -6.70 -2.78 -4.69
C ILE A 10 -7.99 -1.94 -4.81
N GLU A 11 -8.89 -2.06 -3.84
CA GLU A 11 -10.15 -1.30 -3.78
C GLU A 11 -9.90 0.21 -3.58
N ALA A 12 -8.91 0.58 -2.77
CA ALA A 12 -8.50 1.98 -2.63
C ALA A 12 -8.06 2.55 -3.99
N LYS A 13 -7.16 1.87 -4.72
CA LYS A 13 -6.73 2.31 -6.05
C LYS A 13 -7.89 2.38 -7.05
N ASN A 14 -8.75 1.36 -7.08
CA ASN A 14 -9.71 1.20 -8.16
C ASN A 14 -11.02 1.98 -7.96
N ARG A 15 -11.42 2.28 -6.72
CA ARG A 15 -12.72 2.93 -6.45
C ARG A 15 -12.61 4.34 -5.86
N TYR A 16 -11.95 4.47 -4.71
CA TYR A 16 -12.14 5.64 -3.85
C TYR A 16 -10.93 6.58 -3.81
N TYR A 17 -9.73 6.03 -3.98
CA TYR A 17 -8.44 6.70 -3.77
C TYR A 17 -7.47 6.33 -4.90
N GLY A 18 -7.88 6.53 -6.15
CA GLY A 18 -6.94 6.42 -7.27
C GLY A 18 -5.74 7.35 -7.09
N PHE A 19 -4.56 6.92 -7.54
CA PHE A 19 -3.32 7.71 -7.41
C PHE A 19 -3.44 9.12 -8.01
N ASP A 20 -4.19 9.24 -9.11
CA ASP A 20 -4.41 10.53 -9.80
C ASP A 20 -5.45 11.42 -9.09
N PHE A 21 -6.34 10.82 -8.28
CA PHE A 21 -7.43 11.52 -7.62
C PHE A 21 -7.07 11.96 -6.20
N ALA A 22 -6.38 11.10 -5.44
CA ALA A 22 -6.08 11.34 -4.03
C ALA A 22 -4.65 10.91 -3.68
N PRO A 23 -3.60 11.58 -4.21
CA PRO A 23 -2.22 11.23 -3.91
C PRO A 23 -1.89 11.34 -2.41
N GLY A 24 -2.48 12.31 -1.71
CA GLY A 24 -2.25 12.51 -0.28
C GLY A 24 -2.69 11.34 0.61
N PHE A 25 -3.65 10.51 0.17
CA PHE A 25 -4.02 9.28 0.88
C PHE A 25 -2.85 8.29 0.91
N TRP A 26 -2.17 8.13 -0.23
CA TRP A 26 -1.03 7.23 -0.38
C TRP A 26 0.21 7.73 0.37
N ASP A 27 0.43 9.05 0.37
CA ASP A 27 1.49 9.68 1.18
C ASP A 27 1.25 9.51 2.68
N TRP A 28 -0.01 9.61 3.12
CA TRP A 28 -0.38 9.33 4.50
C TRP A 28 -0.16 7.86 4.86
N LEU A 29 -0.45 6.94 3.93
CA LEU A 29 -0.27 5.51 4.13
C LEU A 29 1.22 5.15 4.32
N ASP A 30 2.11 5.74 3.53
CA ASP A 30 3.57 5.59 3.74
C ASP A 30 4.00 6.14 5.12
N GLN A 31 3.54 7.34 5.50
CA GLN A 31 3.81 7.90 6.82
C GLN A 31 3.25 7.06 7.98
N ALA A 32 2.06 6.48 7.83
CA ALA A 32 1.45 5.61 8.83
C ALA A 32 2.24 4.30 8.98
N THR A 33 2.77 3.77 7.88
CA THR A 33 3.67 2.62 7.88
C THR A 33 4.96 2.95 8.63
N GLN A 34 5.55 4.12 8.38
CA GLN A 34 6.75 4.60 9.07
C GLN A 34 6.57 4.75 10.58
N ARG A 35 5.34 5.02 11.02
CA ARG A 35 4.98 5.14 12.45
C ARG A 35 4.54 3.82 13.07
N SER A 36 4.67 2.70 12.35
CA SER A 36 4.19 1.37 12.77
C SER A 36 2.72 1.38 13.18
N LEU A 37 1.90 2.21 12.52
CA LEU A 37 0.46 2.27 12.75
C LEU A 37 -0.27 1.24 11.89
N ILE A 38 0.28 0.96 10.69
CA ILE A 38 -0.22 -0.01 9.73
C ILE A 38 0.91 -0.92 9.25
N CYS A 39 0.58 -2.19 9.01
CA CYS A 39 1.49 -3.18 8.47
C CYS A 39 0.76 -4.11 7.50
N SER A 40 1.51 -4.83 6.65
CA SER A 40 1.00 -5.93 5.83
C SER A 40 1.96 -7.12 5.91
N ILE A 41 1.44 -8.32 5.70
CA ILE A 41 2.24 -9.53 5.72
C ILE A 41 2.97 -9.76 4.38
N GLU A 42 4.11 -10.43 4.44
CA GLU A 42 4.94 -10.78 3.28
C GLU A 42 4.16 -11.42 2.10
N PRO A 43 3.19 -12.35 2.32
CA PRO A 43 2.40 -12.93 1.23
C PRO A 43 1.57 -11.89 0.46
N ILE A 44 0.93 -10.96 1.16
CA ILE A 44 0.12 -9.89 0.59
C ILE A 44 0.99 -8.94 -0.23
N LYS A 45 2.20 -8.64 0.27
CA LYS A 45 3.20 -7.87 -0.48
C LYS A 45 3.58 -8.58 -1.79
N LYS A 46 3.82 -9.90 -1.76
CA LYS A 46 4.13 -10.67 -2.98
C LYS A 46 2.98 -10.65 -3.98
N GLU A 47 1.74 -10.76 -3.51
CA GLU A 47 0.55 -10.68 -4.35
C GLU A 47 0.46 -9.32 -5.05
N LEU A 48 0.60 -8.22 -4.30
CA LEU A 48 0.53 -6.86 -4.85
C LEU A 48 1.72 -6.51 -5.76
N VAL A 49 2.92 -7.06 -5.49
CA VAL A 49 4.11 -6.88 -6.34
C VAL A 49 4.01 -7.67 -7.65
N THR A 50 3.25 -8.76 -7.66
CA THR A 50 3.00 -9.58 -8.86
C THR A 50 1.99 -8.91 -9.79
N GLY A 51 1.10 -8.04 -9.25
CA GLY A 51 0.25 -7.16 -10.05
C GLY A 51 1.06 -6.16 -10.90
N ASN A 52 0.53 -5.77 -12.06
CA ASN A 52 1.29 -5.00 -13.06
C ASN A 52 0.92 -3.50 -13.13
N ASP A 53 0.58 -2.90 -11.98
CA ASP A 53 -0.06 -1.57 -11.91
C ASP A 53 0.77 -0.51 -11.16
N ALA A 54 0.30 0.75 -11.19
CA ALA A 54 0.83 1.87 -10.39
C ALA A 54 1.02 1.54 -8.90
N LEU A 55 0.19 0.63 -8.35
CA LEU A 55 0.32 0.08 -7.00
C LEU A 55 1.68 -0.58 -6.76
N ARG A 56 2.21 -1.32 -7.74
CA ARG A 56 3.53 -1.96 -7.67
C ARG A 56 4.64 -0.92 -7.62
N THR A 57 4.54 0.13 -8.44
CA THR A 57 5.52 1.22 -8.44
C THR A 57 5.54 1.93 -7.09
N TRP A 58 4.37 2.22 -6.52
CA TRP A 58 4.25 2.78 -5.18
C TRP A 58 4.84 1.82 -4.13
N LEU A 59 4.45 0.55 -4.13
CA LEU A 59 4.96 -0.46 -3.21
C LEU A 59 6.47 -0.64 -3.29
N ARG A 60 7.10 -0.52 -4.46
CA ARG A 60 8.57 -0.58 -4.60
C ARG A 60 9.27 0.61 -3.93
N ASN A 61 8.66 1.79 -3.97
CA ASN A 61 9.17 2.96 -3.27
C ASN A 61 8.96 2.84 -1.75
N THR A 62 7.82 2.26 -1.32
CA THR A 62 7.48 2.03 0.09
C THR A 62 8.14 0.75 0.66
N GLN A 63 8.71 -0.10 -0.21
CA GLN A 63 9.11 -1.50 0.08
C GLN A 63 10.12 -1.65 1.20
N ALA A 64 10.86 -0.58 1.50
CA ALA A 64 11.83 -0.54 2.57
C ALA A 64 11.22 -0.50 3.98
N LYS A 65 9.89 -0.26 4.12
CA LYS A 65 9.28 0.06 5.43
C LYS A 65 8.05 -0.76 5.83
N LEU A 66 7.45 -1.51 4.90
CA LEU A 66 6.21 -2.28 5.11
C LEU A 66 6.39 -3.66 5.78
N ILE A 67 7.61 -4.03 6.18
CA ILE A 67 7.91 -5.35 6.74
C ILE A 67 7.86 -5.29 8.27
N ILE A 68 7.00 -6.12 8.87
CA ILE A 68 7.27 -6.72 10.19
C ILE A 68 8.12 -7.96 9.97
#